data_AF-A0A267SZQ1-F1
#
_entry.id   AF-A0A267SZQ1-F1
#
_cell.length_a   1.000
_cell.length_b   1.000
_cell.length_c   1.000
_cell.angle_alpha   90.00
_cell.angle_beta   90.00
_cell.angle_gamma   90.00
#
_symmetry.space_group_name_H-M   'P 1'
#
loop_
_entity.id
_entity.type
_entity.pdbx_description
1 polymer ?
#
loop_
_entity_poly.entity_id
_entity_poly.type
_entity_poly.pdbx_seq_one_letter_code
_entity_poly.pdbx_strand_id
1 'polypeptide(L)'
;MTSAVQLGFVCGTLCYAILAISDRFSPKWVFVFSALLGALINLLTLRSMGNMTLLLSIRFGVGFFLAGVYPVGMKIMSDWH
;
A
#
# COMPACT_ATOMS: atom_id res chain seq x y z
N MET A 1 4.82 -9.54 -15.16
CA MET A 1 3.49 -9.11 -14.67
C MET A 1 3.40 -9.07 -13.14
N THR A 2 4.06 -9.97 -12.41
CA THR A 2 4.06 -10.02 -10.93
C THR A 2 5.17 -9.19 -10.28
N SER A 3 6.31 -9.00 -10.95
CA SER A 3 7.48 -8.28 -10.41
C SER A 3 7.19 -6.82 -10.02
N ALA A 4 6.27 -6.15 -10.71
CA ALA A 4 5.89 -4.76 -10.42
C ALA A 4 5.18 -4.60 -9.06
N VAL A 5 4.33 -5.57 -8.69
CA VAL A 5 3.62 -5.55 -7.38
C VAL A 5 4.62 -5.82 -6.25
N GLN A 6 5.55 -6.76 -6.46
CA GLN A 6 6.55 -7.12 -5.47
C GLN A 6 7.52 -5.95 -5.20
N LEU A 7 8.00 -5.28 -6.26
CA LEU A 7 8.82 -4.08 -6.12
C LEU A 7 8.03 -2.95 -5.45
N GLY A 8 6.76 -2.76 -5.80
CA GLY A 8 5.87 -1.79 -5.16
C GLY A 8 5.73 -2.04 -3.66
N PHE A 9 5.56 -3.31 -3.28
CA PHE A 9 5.48 -3.71 -1.87
C PHE A 9 6.77 -3.42 -1.12
N VAL A 10 7.94 -3.79 -1.68
CA VAL A 10 9.24 -3.51 -1.05
C VAL A 10 9.51 -2.01 -0.92
N CYS A 11 9.24 -1.22 -1.95
CA CYS A 11 9.36 0.24 -1.85
C CYS A 11 8.39 0.83 -0.82
N GLY A 12 7.16 0.32 -0.76
CA GLY A 12 6.15 0.74 0.20
C GLY A 12 6.54 0.44 1.64
N THR A 13 7.05 -0.76 1.91
CA THR A 13 7.52 -1.12 3.26
C THR A 13 8.74 -0.31 3.65
N LEU A 14 9.67 -0.05 2.73
CA LEU A 14 10.81 0.83 2.96
C LEU A 14 10.36 2.25 3.32
N CYS A 15 9.45 2.84 2.54
CA CYS A 15 8.94 4.19 2.79
C CYS A 15 8.25 4.27 4.16
N TYR A 16 7.41 3.30 4.50
CA TYR A 16 6.74 3.23 5.80
C TYR A 16 7.71 3.05 6.97
N ALA A 17 8.75 2.23 6.79
CA ALA A 17 9.79 2.00 7.78
C ALA A 17 10.66 3.24 7.99
N ILE A 18 11.11 3.88 6.90
CA ILE A 18 11.98 5.07 6.95
C ILE A 18 11.24 6.28 7.52
N LEU A 19 9.99 6.51 7.11
CA LEU A 19 9.19 7.63 7.63
C LEU A 19 8.64 7.37 9.04
N ALA A 20 8.82 6.15 9.58
CA ALA A 20 8.26 5.72 10.85
C ALA A 20 6.78 6.11 10.99
N ILE A 21 6.02 5.95 9.90
CA ILE A 21 4.64 6.45 9.81
C ILE A 21 3.75 5.78 10.87
N SER A 22 4.02 4.51 11.18
CA SER A 22 3.36 3.75 12.25
C SER A 22 3.74 4.21 13.67
N ASP A 23 4.75 5.07 13.82
CA ASP A 23 5.15 5.69 15.10
C ASP A 23 4.70 7.14 15.20
N ARG A 24 4.65 7.89 14.08
CA ARG A 24 4.22 9.29 14.09
C ARG A 24 2.71 9.49 14.06
N PHE A 25 1.97 8.63 13.38
CA PHE A 25 0.53 8.81 13.18
C PHE A 25 -0.24 7.67 13.84
N SER A 26 -1.43 8.00 14.35
CA SER A 26 -2.36 7.01 14.90
C SER A 26 -2.55 5.86 13.90
N PRO A 27 -2.15 4.62 14.24
CA PRO A 27 -2.09 3.51 13.28
C PRO A 27 -3.44 3.23 12.62
N LYS A 28 -4.54 3.45 13.34
CA LYS A 28 -5.92 3.40 12.81
C LYS A 28 -6.14 4.27 11.56
N TRP A 29 -5.66 5.51 11.55
CA TRP A 29 -5.89 6.45 10.43
C TRP A 29 -5.03 6.11 9.23
N VAL A 30 -3.79 5.68 9.49
CA VAL A 30 -2.84 5.24 8.48
C VAL A 30 -3.35 4.00 7.75
N PHE A 31 -3.90 3.04 8.49
CA PHE A 31 -4.53 1.83 7.94
C PHE A 31 -5.70 2.18 7.01
N VAL A 32 -6.62 3.04 7.48
CA VAL A 32 -7.81 3.42 6.70
C VAL A 32 -7.40 4.17 5.42
N PHE A 33 -6.50 5.14 5.50
CA PHE A 33 -6.04 5.87 4.32
C PHE A 33 -5.34 4.95 3.31
N SER A 34 -4.48 4.04 3.79
CA SER A 34 -3.74 3.12 2.91
C SER A 34 -4.68 2.10 2.25
N ALA A 35 -5.67 1.58 2.98
CA ALA A 35 -6.69 0.70 2.44
C ALA A 35 -7.59 1.41 1.42
N LEU A 36 -7.98 2.65 1.69
CA LEU A 36 -8.85 3.44 0.81
C LEU A 36 -8.12 3.81 -0.49
N LEU A 37 -6.88 4.28 -0.39
CA LEU A 37 -6.03 4.56 -1.56
C LEU A 37 -5.70 3.30 -2.35
N GLY A 38 -5.43 2.19 -1.67
CA GLY A 38 -5.22 0.88 -2.31
C GLY A 38 -6.47 0.42 -3.10
N ALA A 39 -7.66 0.55 -2.53
CA ALA A 39 -8.92 0.24 -3.21
C ALA A 39 -9.18 1.16 -4.41
N LEU A 40 -8.86 2.45 -4.27
CA LEU A 40 -9.03 3.43 -5.34
C LEU A 40 -8.08 3.16 -6.51
N ILE A 41 -6.80 2.90 -6.24
CA ILE A 41 -5.85 2.49 -7.29
C ILE A 41 -6.27 1.16 -7.93
N ASN A 42 -6.79 0.22 -7.15
CA ASN A 42 -7.29 -1.04 -7.69
C ASN A 42 -8.48 -0.82 -8.66
N LEU A 43 -9.39 0.11 -8.34
CA LEU A 43 -10.47 0.53 -9.26
C LEU A 43 -9.93 1.19 -10.54
N LEU A 44 -8.84 1.94 -10.48
CA LEU A 44 -8.20 2.51 -11.68
C LEU A 44 -7.70 1.43 -12.65
N THR A 45 -7.45 0.19 -12.19
CA THR A 45 -7.06 -0.94 -13.05
C THR A 45 -8.12 -1.21 -14.14
N LEU A 46 -9.41 -1.01 -13.84
CA LEU A 46 -10.51 -1.17 -14.81
C LEU A 46 -10.39 -0.18 -15.97
N ARG A 47 -9.80 1.00 -15.74
CA ARG A 47 -9.57 2.03 -16.78
C ARG A 47 -8.30 1.79 -17.59
N SER A 48 -7.48 0.81 -17.20
CA SER A 48 -6.17 0.54 -17.82
C SER A 48 -6.24 -0.34 -19.07
N MET A 49 -7.43 -0.69 -19.56
CA MET A 49 -7.59 -1.55 -20.72
C MET A 49 -6.92 -0.92 -21.96
N GLY A 50 -5.79 -1.51 -22.39
CA GLY A 50 -5.05 -1.11 -23.59
C GLY A 50 -3.66 -0.54 -23.35
N ASN A 51 -3.29 -0.11 -22.14
CA ASN A 51 -1.98 0.48 -21.84
C ASN A 51 -1.18 -0.34 -20.83
N MET A 52 -0.16 -1.06 -21.31
CA MET A 52 0.70 -1.94 -20.51
C MET A 52 1.52 -1.17 -19.46
N THR A 53 1.96 0.05 -19.79
CA THR A 53 2.69 0.93 -18.87
C THR A 53 1.81 1.41 -17.72
N LEU A 54 0.57 1.81 -18.03
CA LEU A 54 -0.41 2.22 -17.03
C LEU A 54 -0.77 1.07 -16.08
N LEU A 55 -0.92 -0.14 -16.63
CA LEU A 55 -1.20 -1.35 -15.86
C LEU A 55 -0.06 -1.68 -14.88
N LEU A 56 1.21 -1.50 -15.31
CA LEU A 56 2.38 -1.69 -14.45
C LEU A 56 2.44 -0.65 -13.33
N SER A 57 2.23 0.63 -13.64
CA SER A 57 2.22 1.72 -12.64
C SER A 57 1.12 1.53 -11.61
N ILE A 58 -0.09 1.16 -12.06
CA ILE A 58 -1.22 0.85 -11.16
C ILE A 58 -0.87 -0.32 -10.24
N ARG A 59 -0.30 -1.41 -10.79
CA ARG A 59 0.11 -2.57 -9.99
C ARG A 59 1.22 -2.27 -8.99
N PHE A 60 2.18 -1.42 -9.36
CA PHE A 60 3.20 -0.92 -8.44
C PHE A 60 2.56 -0.10 -7.31
N GLY A 61 1.62 0.80 -7.64
CA GLY A 61 0.86 1.59 -6.68
C GLY A 61 0.05 0.74 -5.70
N VAL A 62 -0.65 -0.29 -6.19
CA VAL A 62 -1.37 -1.25 -5.33
C VAL A 62 -0.42 -1.92 -4.34
N GLY A 63 0.74 -2.41 -4.80
CA GLY A 63 1.76 -3.02 -3.93
C GLY A 63 2.27 -2.05 -2.86
N PHE A 64 2.52 -0.80 -3.23
CA PHE A 64 2.96 0.26 -2.32
C PHE A 64 1.94 0.54 -1.20
N PHE A 65 0.65 0.62 -1.54
CA PHE A 65 -0.40 0.84 -0.53
C PHE A 65 -0.66 -0.40 0.34
N LEU A 66 -0.47 -1.61 -0.20
CA LEU A 66 -0.62 -2.84 0.57
C LEU A 66 0.44 -2.96 1.68
N ALA A 67 1.65 -2.47 1.40
CA ALA A 67 2.76 -2.44 2.35
C ALA A 67 2.51 -1.55 3.56
N GLY A 68 1.67 -0.51 3.45
CA GLY A 68 1.30 0.34 4.57
C GLY A 68 0.28 -0.30 5.52
N VAL A 69 -0.60 -1.16 5.00
CA VAL A 69 -1.64 -1.85 5.78
C VAL A 69 -1.04 -2.93 6.70
N TYR A 70 -0.01 -3.64 6.21
CA TYR A 70 0.56 -4.82 6.87
C TYR A 70 1.23 -4.55 8.24
N PRO A 71 2.23 -3.64 8.36
CA PRO A 71 2.91 -3.37 9.64
C PRO A 71 2.03 -2.57 10.60
N VAL A 72 1.13 -1.72 10.08
CA VAL A 72 0.20 -0.94 10.88
C VAL A 72 -0.87 -1.84 11.50
N GLY A 73 -1.45 -2.76 10.73
CA GLY A 73 -2.42 -3.74 11.24
C GLY A 73 -1.81 -4.61 12.35
N MET A 74 -0.56 -5.04 12.19
CA MET A 74 0.16 -5.78 13.23
C MET A 74 0.37 -4.97 14.51
N LYS A 75 0.72 -3.67 14.43
CA LYS A 75 0.78 -2.79 15.62
C LYS A 75 -0.57 -2.67 16.32
N ILE A 76 -1.67 -2.50 15.57
CA ILE A 76 -3.01 -2.39 16.17
C ILE A 76 -3.37 -3.68 16.90
N MET A 77 -3.13 -4.85 16.30
CA MET A 77 -3.41 -6.14 16.95
C MET A 77 -2.54 -6.40 18.18
N SER A 78 -1.31 -5.87 18.21
CA SER A 78 -0.41 -5.97 19.35
C SER A 78 -0.76 -5.03 20.51
N ASP A 79 -1.42 -3.91 20.25
CA ASP A 79 -1.81 -2.89 21.24
C ASP A 79 -3.14 -3.24 21.95
N TRP A 80 -3.84 -4.28 21.50
CA TRP A 80 -5.05 -4.80 22.13
C TRP A 80 -4.75 -5.69 23.36
N HIS A 81 -4.22 -5.07 24.42
CA HIS A 81 -4.02 -5.72 25.73
C HIS A 81 -4.22 -4.73 26.88
#